data_AF-A0A7K1CW03-F1
#
_entry.id   AF-A0A7K1CW03-F1
#
_cell.length_a   1.000
_cell.length_b   1.000
_cell.length_c   1.000
_cell.angle_alpha   90.00
_cell.angle_beta   90.00
_cell.angle_gamma   90.00
#
_symmetry.space_group_name_H-M   'P 1'
#
loop_
_entity.id
_entity.type
_entity.pdbx_description
1 polymer ?
#
loop_
_entity_poly.entity_id
_entity_poly.type
_entity_poly.pdbx_seq_one_letter_code
_entity_poly.pdbx_strand_id
1 'polypeptide(L)'
;KSSAALVAGAIAAHNLPEGAAAVATTVQDLAAGITTSIAIAVHNIPEGLAIAAAALSAGFTKLKALIFVSIAAGAEVLGSAIVLVEVQLLNDGVISQLLTVVAGIMITLSVIELLPHGYAKFRTKGERTH
;
A
#
# COMPACT_ATOMS: atom_id res chain seq x y z
N LYS A 1 5.93 3.55 -22.31
CA LYS A 1 6.71 4.47 -21.42
C LYS A 1 5.80 5.17 -20.41
N SER A 2 4.54 5.48 -20.73
CA SER A 2 3.55 6.09 -19.82
C SER A 2 3.09 5.21 -18.66
N SER A 3 3.41 3.90 -18.63
CA SER A 3 2.95 2.95 -17.61
C SER A 3 3.72 2.98 -16.29
N ALA A 4 5.02 3.29 -16.29
CA ALA A 4 5.85 3.23 -15.07
C ALA A 4 5.58 4.38 -14.09
N ALA A 5 5.39 5.59 -14.62
CA ALA A 5 5.09 6.78 -13.80
C ALA A 5 3.70 6.69 -13.17
N LEU A 6 2.72 6.14 -13.90
CA LEU A 6 1.37 5.89 -13.39
C LEU A 6 1.39 4.85 -12.26
N VAL A 7 2.12 3.75 -12.43
CA VAL A 7 2.28 2.72 -11.40
C VAL A 7 2.97 3.31 -10.16
N ALA A 8 4.08 4.04 -10.33
CA ALA A 8 4.77 4.67 -9.22
C ALA A 8 3.92 5.72 -8.49
N GLY A 9 3.11 6.50 -9.22
CA GLY A 9 2.19 7.48 -8.64
C GLY A 9 1.04 6.84 -7.87
N ALA A 10 0.43 5.78 -8.43
CA ALA A 10 -0.62 5.01 -7.75
C ALA A 10 -0.10 4.32 -6.48
N ILE A 11 1.13 3.80 -6.54
CA ILE A 11 1.84 3.22 -5.39
C ILE A 11 2.04 4.27 -4.30
N ALA A 12 2.68 5.40 -4.65
CA ALA A 12 2.95 6.44 -3.67
C ALA A 12 1.68 7.00 -3.00
N ALA A 13 0.56 7.04 -3.72
CA ALA A 13 -0.69 7.59 -3.21
C ALA A 13 -1.35 6.73 -2.10
N HIS A 14 -1.08 5.42 -2.02
CA HIS A 14 -1.66 4.56 -0.97
C HIS A 14 -0.68 4.25 0.17
N ASN A 15 0.59 3.98 -0.14
CA ASN A 15 1.62 3.72 0.88
C ASN A 15 1.90 4.96 1.76
N LEU A 16 1.75 6.18 1.21
CA LEU A 16 1.96 7.41 2.00
C LEU A 16 0.96 7.53 3.17
N PRO A 17 -0.37 7.44 2.95
CA PRO A 17 -1.35 7.37 4.03
C PRO A 17 -1.10 6.26 5.07
N GLU A 18 -0.61 5.08 4.66
CA GLU A 18 -0.33 3.95 5.57
C GLU A 18 0.81 4.26 6.52
N GLY A 19 1.93 4.75 5.99
CA GLY A 19 3.06 5.16 6.83
C GLY A 19 2.68 6.29 7.79
N ALA A 20 1.90 7.25 7.30
CA ALA A 20 1.33 8.31 8.15
C ALA A 20 0.46 7.72 9.27
N ALA A 21 -0.42 6.76 8.97
CA ALA A 21 -1.31 6.13 9.94
C ALA A 21 -0.55 5.34 11.01
N ALA A 22 0.51 4.60 10.63
CA ALA A 22 1.34 3.84 11.56
C ALA A 22 1.96 4.74 12.64
N VAL A 23 2.57 5.86 12.24
CA VAL A 23 3.15 6.82 13.19
C VAL A 23 2.08 7.59 13.95
N ALA A 24 1.05 8.08 13.28
CA ALA A 24 0.01 8.89 13.91
C ALA A 24 -0.69 8.13 15.04
N THR A 25 -1.02 6.86 14.82
CA THR A 25 -1.60 6.00 15.85
C THR A 25 -0.63 5.71 16.98
N THR A 26 0.66 5.51 16.68
CA THR A 26 1.71 5.30 17.70
C THR A 26 1.90 6.52 18.60
N VAL A 27 1.85 7.72 18.03
CA VAL A 27 1.96 8.98 18.80
C VAL A 27 0.78 9.14 19.75
N GLN A 28 -0.42 8.73 19.34
CA GLN A 28 -1.64 8.84 20.15
C GLN A 28 -1.70 7.78 21.26
N ASP A 29 -1.45 6.52 20.92
CA ASP A 29 -1.43 5.40 21.84
C ASP A 29 -0.52 4.28 21.33
N LEU A 30 0.44 3.85 22.16
CA LEU A 30 1.44 2.86 21.75
C LEU A 30 0.81 1.51 21.40
N ALA A 31 -0.24 1.08 22.10
CA ALA A 31 -0.89 -0.21 21.83
C ALA A 31 -1.65 -0.18 20.48
N ALA A 32 -2.36 0.91 20.20
CA ALA A 32 -2.98 1.17 18.90
C ALA A 32 -1.93 1.24 17.78
N GLY A 33 -0.81 1.92 18.03
CA GLY A 33 0.33 2.01 17.10
C GLY A 33 0.95 0.67 16.75
N ILE A 34 1.21 -0.17 17.76
CA ILE A 34 1.72 -1.54 17.54
C ILE A 34 0.72 -2.36 16.72
N THR A 35 -0.56 -2.30 17.08
CA THR A 35 -1.62 -3.04 16.38
C THR A 35 -1.72 -2.61 14.91
N THR A 36 -1.73 -1.30 14.66
CA THR A 36 -1.81 -0.71 13.32
C THR A 36 -0.56 -1.06 12.50
N SER A 37 0.64 -0.93 13.09
CA SER A 37 1.90 -1.23 12.41
C SER A 37 2.02 -2.70 12.02
N ILE A 38 1.56 -3.63 12.86
CA ILE A 38 1.53 -5.07 12.54
C ILE A 38 0.55 -5.34 11.40
N ALA A 39 -0.66 -4.76 11.46
CA ALA A 39 -1.63 -4.89 10.38
C ALA A 39 -1.04 -4.36 9.06
N ILE A 40 -0.30 -3.24 9.13
CA ILE A 40 0.35 -2.64 7.98
C ILE A 40 1.43 -3.53 7.39
N ALA A 41 2.35 -3.99 8.24
CA ALA A 41 3.42 -4.90 7.84
C ALA A 41 2.89 -6.18 7.17
N VAL A 42 1.77 -6.72 7.66
CA VAL A 42 1.16 -7.93 7.09
C VAL A 42 0.58 -7.67 5.71
N HIS A 43 -0.05 -6.52 5.43
CA HIS A 43 -0.59 -6.24 4.09
C HIS A 43 0.48 -5.84 3.08
N ASN A 44 1.59 -5.25 3.53
CA ASN A 44 2.71 -4.87 2.67
C ASN A 44 3.38 -6.07 1.98
N ILE A 45 3.32 -7.27 2.57
CA ILE A 45 3.88 -8.48 1.97
C ILE A 45 3.11 -8.87 0.68
N PRO A 46 1.77 -9.09 0.71
CA PRO A 46 0.98 -9.27 -0.50
C PRO A 46 1.12 -8.15 -1.52
N GLU A 47 1.13 -6.90 -1.06
CA GLU A 47 1.19 -5.72 -1.94
C GLU A 47 2.51 -5.62 -2.69
N GLY A 48 3.65 -5.73 -1.99
CA GLY A 48 4.96 -5.75 -2.62
C GLY A 48 5.11 -6.89 -3.63
N LEU A 49 4.53 -8.06 -3.35
CA LEU A 49 4.49 -9.16 -4.30
C LEU A 49 3.60 -8.85 -5.51
N ALA A 50 2.45 -8.20 -5.31
CA ALA A 50 1.55 -7.79 -6.39
C ALA A 50 2.21 -6.75 -7.32
N ILE A 51 2.87 -5.74 -6.77
CA ILE A 51 3.64 -4.72 -7.51
C ILE A 51 4.73 -5.40 -8.34
N ALA A 52 5.51 -6.29 -7.73
CA ALA A 52 6.57 -7.01 -8.42
C ALA A 52 6.01 -7.91 -9.54
N ALA A 53 4.93 -8.65 -9.27
CA ALA A 53 4.28 -9.53 -10.25
C ALA A 53 3.69 -8.75 -11.44
N ALA A 54 3.05 -7.60 -11.18
CA ALA A 54 2.51 -6.73 -12.21
C ALA A 54 3.63 -6.14 -13.10
N ALA A 55 4.72 -5.67 -12.47
CA ALA A 55 5.87 -5.14 -13.19
C ALA A 55 6.51 -6.19 -14.11
N LEU A 56 6.74 -7.40 -13.60
CA LEU A 56 7.30 -8.50 -14.38
C LEU A 56 6.35 -8.93 -15.52
N SER A 57 5.05 -8.99 -15.25
CA SER A 57 4.04 -9.33 -16.27
C SER A 57 3.92 -8.27 -17.38
N ALA A 58 4.23 -7.01 -17.06
CA ALA A 58 4.32 -5.91 -18.03
C ALA A 58 5.66 -5.87 -18.79
N GLY A 59 6.54 -6.85 -18.61
CA GLY A 59 7.81 -6.97 -19.33
C GLY A 59 8.95 -6.14 -18.73
N PHE A 60 8.82 -5.61 -17.52
CA PHE A 60 9.92 -4.94 -16.83
C PHE A 60 10.94 -5.95 -16.28
N THR A 61 12.18 -5.51 -16.12
CA THR A 61 13.25 -6.34 -15.54
C THR A 61 13.07 -6.53 -14.04
N LYS A 62 13.67 -7.58 -13.46
CA LYS A 62 13.66 -7.82 -12.00
C LYS A 62 14.14 -6.61 -11.19
N LEU A 63 15.16 -5.91 -11.68
CA LEU A 63 15.66 -4.68 -11.06
C LEU A 63 14.61 -3.57 -11.05
N LYS A 64 13.86 -3.38 -12.14
CA LYS A 64 12.79 -2.38 -12.19
C LYS A 64 11.61 -2.76 -11.30
N ALA A 65 11.26 -4.04 -11.23
CA ALA A 65 10.26 -4.53 -10.29
C ALA A 65 10.67 -4.24 -8.83
N LEU A 66 11.94 -4.51 -8.49
CA LEU A 66 12.49 -4.15 -7.17
C LEU A 66 12.41 -2.64 -6.92
N ILE A 67 12.78 -1.81 -7.89
CA ILE A 67 12.70 -0.34 -7.77
C ILE A 67 11.26 0.11 -7.48
N PHE A 68 10.24 -0.46 -8.14
CA PHE A 68 8.85 -0.11 -7.84
C PHE A 68 8.43 -0.50 -6.42
N VAL A 69 8.83 -1.67 -5.93
CA VAL A 69 8.60 -2.07 -4.54
C VAL A 69 9.34 -1.14 -3.56
N SER A 70 10.57 -0.74 -3.89
CA SER A 70 11.32 0.21 -3.06
C SER A 70 10.70 1.61 -3.06
N ILE A 71 10.10 2.05 -4.16
CA ILE A 71 9.34 3.31 -4.22
C ILE A 71 8.10 3.24 -3.30
N ALA A 72 7.41 2.09 -3.26
CA ALA A 72 6.30 1.85 -2.34
C ALA A 72 6.72 2.02 -0.88
N ALA A 73 7.76 1.27 -0.47
CA ALA A 73 8.33 1.37 0.88
C ALA A 73 8.83 2.80 1.20
N GLY A 74 9.40 3.49 0.21
CA GLY A 74 9.81 4.88 0.36
C GLY A 74 8.65 5.83 0.64
N ALA A 75 7.48 5.62 0.02
CA ALA A 75 6.29 6.44 0.24
C ALA A 75 5.74 6.28 1.67
N GLU A 76 5.75 5.08 2.24
CA GLU A 76 5.43 4.85 3.66
C GLU A 76 6.37 5.62 4.60
N VAL A 77 7.69 5.54 4.35
CA VAL A 77 8.68 6.27 5.16
C VAL A 77 8.44 7.77 5.06
N LEU A 78 8.11 8.28 3.87
CA LEU A 78 7.77 9.69 3.67
C LEU A 78 6.50 10.10 4.42
N GLY A 79 5.43 9.29 4.36
CA GLY A 79 4.20 9.54 5.12
C GLY A 79 4.45 9.58 6.63
N SER A 80 5.26 8.64 7.12
CA SER A 80 5.72 8.58 8.51
C SER A 80 6.47 9.86 8.91
N ALA A 81 7.41 10.30 8.08
CA ALA A 81 8.22 11.48 8.33
C ALA A 81 7.38 12.77 8.35
N ILE A 82 6.41 12.91 7.44
CA ILE A 82 5.48 14.05 7.42
C ILE A 82 4.74 14.15 8.76
N VAL A 83 4.22 13.04 9.26
CA VAL A 83 3.51 13.01 10.56
C VAL A 83 4.44 13.35 11.73
N LEU A 84 5.69 12.89 11.72
CA LEU A 84 6.66 13.23 12.77
C LEU A 84 6.99 14.73 12.81
N VAL A 85 7.10 15.38 11.65
CA VAL A 85 7.36 16.83 11.56
C VAL A 85 6.13 17.64 11.98
N GLU A 86 4.94 17.16 11.66
CA GLU A 86 3.66 17.85 11.91
C GLU A 86 2.91 17.31 13.13
N VAL A 87 3.63 16.75 14.10
CA VAL A 87 3.04 16.07 15.26
C VAL A 87 2.09 16.97 16.06
N GLN A 88 2.37 18.29 16.10
CA GLN A 88 1.50 19.28 16.75
C GLN A 88 0.10 19.41 16.12
N LEU A 89 -0.08 18.97 14.88
CA LEU A 89 -1.38 19.01 14.18
C LEU A 89 -2.22 17.77 14.47
N LEU A 90 -1.64 16.74 15.10
CA LEU A 90 -2.36 15.51 15.42
C LEU A 90 -3.37 15.73 16.55
N ASN A 91 -4.58 15.25 16.30
CA ASN A 91 -5.63 15.08 17.28
C ASN A 91 -6.50 13.90 16.85
N ASP A 92 -7.37 13.44 17.74
CA ASP A 92 -8.25 12.29 17.50
C ASP A 92 -9.06 12.41 16.20
N GLY A 93 -9.48 13.62 15.84
CA GLY A 93 -10.21 13.90 14.60
C GLY A 93 -9.36 13.68 13.35
N VAL A 94 -8.13 14.21 13.33
CA VAL A 94 -7.18 14.05 12.22
C VAL A 94 -6.78 12.58 12.04
N ILE A 95 -6.51 11.88 13.15
CA ILE A 95 -6.13 10.46 13.11
C ILE A 95 -7.30 9.61 12.59
N SER A 96 -8.52 9.88 13.07
CA SER A 96 -9.72 9.17 12.59
C SER A 96 -9.97 9.40 11.10
N GLN A 97 -9.78 10.63 10.61
CA GLN A 97 -9.88 10.95 9.19
C GLN A 97 -8.83 10.22 8.36
N LEU A 98 -7.57 10.22 8.81
CA LEU A 98 -6.47 9.50 8.16
C LEU A 98 -6.74 8.00 8.08
N LEU A 99 -7.14 7.37 9.19
CA LEU A 99 -7.49 5.95 9.23
C LEU A 99 -8.69 5.63 8.33
N THR A 100 -9.69 6.52 8.26
CA THR A 100 -10.84 6.36 7.37
C THR A 100 -10.42 6.40 5.89
N VAL A 101 -9.50 7.31 5.53
CA VAL A 101 -8.95 7.38 4.18
C VAL A 101 -8.19 6.11 3.84
N VAL A 102 -7.29 5.66 4.72
CA VAL A 102 -6.55 4.40 4.54
C VAL A 102 -7.51 3.22 4.34
N ALA A 103 -8.50 3.07 5.22
CA ALA A 103 -9.50 2.02 5.12
C ALA A 103 -10.29 2.08 3.80
N GLY A 104 -10.70 3.27 3.37
CA GLY A 104 -11.43 3.49 2.12
C GLY A 104 -10.61 3.10 0.88
N ILE A 105 -9.32 3.47 0.85
CA ILE A 105 -8.40 3.08 -0.24
C ILE A 105 -8.26 1.56 -0.25
N MET A 106 -8.00 0.93 0.90
CA MET A 106 -7.83 -0.53 1.00
C MET A 106 -9.06 -1.32 0.57
N ILE A 107 -10.26 -0.88 0.97
CA ILE A 107 -11.53 -1.49 0.53
C ILE A 107 -11.67 -1.36 -0.98
N THR A 108 -11.40 -0.18 -1.54
CA THR A 108 -11.53 0.08 -2.98
C THR A 108 -10.57 -0.78 -3.79
N LEU A 109 -9.29 -0.81 -3.42
CA LEU A 109 -8.27 -1.64 -4.07
C LEU A 109 -8.61 -3.13 -3.96
N SER A 110 -9.08 -3.58 -2.78
CA SER A 110 -9.46 -4.98 -2.58
C SER A 110 -10.63 -5.41 -3.47
N VAL A 111 -11.70 -4.60 -3.50
CA VAL A 111 -12.96 -4.94 -4.18
C VAL A 111 -12.87 -4.76 -5.70
N ILE A 112 -12.27 -3.67 -6.15
CA ILE A 112 -12.29 -3.30 -7.59
C ILE A 112 -11.11 -3.94 -8.33
N GLU A 113 -9.97 -4.11 -7.66
CA GLU A 113 -8.74 -4.52 -8.34
C GLU A 113 -8.30 -5.93 -7.96
N LEU A 114 -8.00 -6.18 -6.68
CA LEU A 114 -7.39 -7.46 -6.25
C LEU A 114 -8.33 -8.66 -6.41
N LEU A 115 -9.57 -8.56 -5.91
CA LEU A 115 -10.55 -9.65 -6.00
C LEU A 115 -10.86 -10.04 -7.46
N PRO A 116 -11.22 -9.11 -8.37
CA PRO A 116 -11.52 -9.45 -9.76
C PRO A 116 -10.31 -10.02 -10.52
N HIS A 117 -9.11 -9.44 -10.35
CA HIS A 117 -7.90 -9.93 -11.01
C HIS A 117 -7.50 -11.31 -10.51
N GLY A 118 -7.58 -11.55 -9.19
CA GLY A 118 -7.30 -12.85 -8.59
C GLY A 118 -8.25 -13.93 -9.13
N TYR A 119 -9.55 -13.62 -9.16
CA TYR A 119 -10.57 -14.54 -9.68
C TYR A 119 -10.38 -14.84 -11.18
N ALA A 120 -10.11 -13.83 -12.01
CA ALA A 120 -9.88 -14.02 -13.44
C ALA A 120 -8.66 -14.91 -13.72
N LYS A 121 -7.56 -14.73 -12.98
CA LYS A 121 -6.35 -15.55 -13.12
C LYS A 121 -6.55 -16.99 -12.63
N PHE A 122 -7.36 -17.19 -11.59
CA PHE A 122 -7.75 -18.53 -11.12
C PHE A 122 -8.54 -19.30 -12.19
N ARG A 123 -9.56 -18.66 -12.79
CA ARG A 123 -10.43 -19.25 -13.82
C ARG A 123 -9.65 -19.70 -15.06
N THR A 124 -8.78 -18.84 -15.58
CA THR A 124 -7.95 -19.13 -16.77
C THR A 124 -6.87 -20.21 -16.55
N LYS A 125 -6.53 -20.53 -15.29
CA LYS A 125 -5.65 -21.65 -14.96
C LYS A 125 -6.43 -22.97 -14.94
N GLY A 126 -7.68 -22.96 -14.44
CA GLY A 126 -8.57 -24.13 -14.49
C GLY A 126 -9.00 -24.52 -15.90
N GLU A 127 -9.13 -23.55 -16.82
CA GLU A 127 -9.44 -23.81 -18.24
C GLU A 127 -8.26 -24.39 -19.04
N ARG A 128 -7.00 -24.29 -18.54
CA ARG A 128 -5.80 -24.82 -19.21
C ARG A 128 -5.38 -26.22 -18.75
N THR A 129 -6.07 -26.78 -17.76
CA THR A 129 -5.81 -28.12 -17.21
C THR A 129 -6.77 -29.19 -17.71
N HIS A 130 -7.59 -28.86 -18.73
CA HIS A 130 -8.43 -29.77 -19.49
C HIS A 130 -8.08 -29.65 -20.98
#